data_AF-A0A7S2S802-F1
#
_entry.id   AF-A0A7S2S802-F1
#
_cell.length_a   1.000
_cell.length_b   1.000
_cell.length_c   1.000
_cell.angle_alpha   90.00
_cell.angle_beta   90.00
_cell.angle_gamma   90.00
#
_symmetry.space_group_name_H-M   'P 1'
#
loop_
_entity.id
_entity.type
_entity.pdbx_description
1 polymer ?
#
loop_
_entity_poly.entity_id
_entity_poly.type
_entity_poly.pdbx_seq_one_letter_code
_entity_poly.pdbx_strand_id
1 'polypeptide(L)'
;FLKTVDKGLVEFNKRCESLGDAKVFPGDDAHFLYTSMGFPFDLTELMCEERGLTLDTAGFEAKMKEEQELSNAAHLKKMAGGSGKDMRLVAEQTAHLVSQGVEPTDDSAKYIWNKDLTGCTVKA
;
A
#
# COMPACT_ATOMS: atom_id res chain seq x y z
N PHE A 1 9.70 7.41 8.96
CA PHE A 1 10.44 7.50 7.70
C PHE A 1 11.94 7.29 7.93
N LEU A 2 12.67 8.22 8.56
CA LEU A 2 14.12 8.12 8.77
C LEU A 2 14.60 6.82 9.44
N LYS A 3 13.90 6.36 10.50
CA LYS A 3 14.24 5.10 11.20
C LYS A 3 14.13 3.83 10.35
N THR A 4 13.37 3.86 9.25
CA THR A 4 13.21 2.71 8.34
C THR A 4 14.22 2.78 7.20
N VAL A 5 14.58 3.98 6.76
CA VAL A 5 15.63 4.23 5.76
C VAL A 5 16.99 3.72 6.25
N ASP A 6 17.35 3.98 7.50
CA ASP A 6 18.61 3.47 8.09
C ASP A 6 18.69 1.94 8.03
N LYS A 7 17.57 1.25 8.27
CA LYS A 7 17.50 -0.22 8.19
C LYS A 7 17.64 -0.71 6.75
N GLY A 8 17.02 -0.02 5.80
CA GLY A 8 17.17 -0.30 4.37
C GLY A 8 18.62 -0.17 3.90
N LEU A 9 19.34 0.85 4.39
CA LEU A 9 20.74 1.06 4.06
C LEU A 9 21.66 -0.04 4.61
N VAL A 10 21.45 -0.44 5.87
CA VAL A 10 22.20 -1.55 6.48
C VAL A 10 21.98 -2.85 5.71
N GLU A 11 20.73 -3.13 5.34
CA GLU A 11 20.41 -4.36 4.60
C GLU A 11 20.93 -4.32 3.16
N PHE A 12 20.88 -3.16 2.49
CA PHE A 12 21.48 -2.97 1.17
C PHE A 12 23.00 -3.23 1.20
N ASN A 13 23.69 -2.70 2.21
CA ASN A 13 25.13 -2.95 2.40
C ASN A 13 25.43 -4.42 2.57
N LYS A 14 24.69 -5.11 3.44
CA LYS A 14 24.86 -6.54 3.69
C LYS A 14 24.64 -7.39 2.44
N ARG A 15 23.67 -7.03 1.60
CA ARG A 15 23.41 -7.69 0.32
C ARG A 15 24.50 -7.41 -0.70
N CYS A 16 25.00 -6.18 -0.78
CA CYS A 16 26.16 -5.84 -1.61
C CYS A 16 27.40 -6.63 -1.20
N GLU A 17 27.67 -6.76 0.10
CA GLU A 17 28.80 -7.56 0.62
C GLU A 17 28.65 -9.04 0.27
N SER A 18 27.41 -9.56 0.28
CA SER A 18 27.11 -10.95 -0.07
C SER A 18 27.27 -11.22 -1.58
N LEU A 19 27.23 -10.18 -2.41
CA LEU A 19 27.34 -10.27 -3.87
C LEU A 19 28.77 -10.46 -4.37
N GLY A 20 29.78 -10.13 -3.55
CA GLY A 20 31.20 -10.28 -3.89
C GLY A 20 31.57 -9.50 -5.16
N ASP A 21 32.10 -10.21 -6.17
CA ASP A 21 32.56 -9.65 -7.46
C ASP A 21 31.43 -9.45 -8.50
N ALA A 22 30.18 -9.74 -8.15
CA ALA A 22 29.07 -9.58 -9.07
C ALA A 22 28.83 -8.09 -9.38
N LYS A 23 28.78 -7.75 -10.67
CA LYS A 23 28.52 -6.38 -11.14
C LYS A 23 27.03 -6.03 -11.22
N VAL A 24 26.14 -6.98 -10.96
CA VAL A 24 24.70 -6.81 -11.14
C VAL A 24 23.98 -7.10 -9.83
N PHE A 25 23.27 -6.10 -9.30
CA PHE A 25 22.42 -6.24 -8.13
C PHE A 25 21.10 -6.95 -8.52
N PRO A 26 20.74 -8.08 -7.88
CA PRO A 26 19.55 -8.84 -8.23
C PRO A 26 18.27 -8.02 -8.07
N GLY A 27 17.36 -8.14 -9.05
CA GLY A 27 16.04 -7.51 -8.98
C GLY A 27 15.21 -7.99 -7.79
N ASP A 28 15.43 -9.24 -7.36
CA ASP A 28 14.82 -9.87 -6.18
C ASP A 28 15.11 -9.12 -4.88
N ASP A 29 16.36 -8.70 -4.71
CA ASP A 29 16.82 -8.00 -3.53
C ASP A 29 16.32 -6.54 -3.51
N ALA A 30 16.26 -5.92 -4.69
CA ALA A 30 15.68 -4.58 -4.85
C ALA A 30 14.17 -4.60 -4.59
N HIS A 31 13.50 -5.67 -5.03
CA HIS A 31 12.08 -5.89 -4.78
C HIS A 31 11.79 -6.06 -3.29
N PHE A 32 12.63 -6.78 -2.55
CA PHE A 32 12.51 -6.87 -1.09
C PHE A 32 12.71 -5.51 -0.40
N LEU A 33 13.73 -4.75 -0.80
CA LEU A 33 14.00 -3.42 -0.24
C LEU A 33 12.79 -2.49 -0.45
N TYR A 34 12.17 -2.57 -1.62
CA TYR A 34 10.97 -1.82 -1.95
C TYR A 34 9.74 -2.25 -1.15
N THR A 35 9.37 -3.53 -1.20
CA THR A 35 8.13 -4.04 -0.59
C THR A 35 8.18 -4.11 0.93
N SER A 36 9.28 -4.61 1.49
CA SER A 36 9.38 -4.92 2.92
C SER A 36 9.93 -3.76 3.73
N MET A 37 10.95 -3.06 3.20
CA MET A 37 11.60 -1.95 3.91
C MET A 37 11.06 -0.57 3.50
N GLY A 38 10.24 -0.50 2.44
CA GLY A 38 9.71 0.76 1.93
C GLY A 38 10.79 1.65 1.32
N PHE A 39 11.89 1.04 0.86
CA PHE A 39 13.05 1.75 0.34
C PHE A 39 12.81 2.11 -1.14
N PRO A 40 12.98 3.38 -1.56
CA PRO A 40 12.71 3.77 -2.93
C PRO A 40 13.58 3.02 -3.94
N PHE A 41 12.98 2.66 -5.08
CA PHE A 41 13.70 2.03 -6.19
C PHE A 41 14.81 2.96 -6.72
N ASP A 42 14.49 4.23 -6.95
CA ASP A 42 15.44 5.25 -7.43
C ASP A 42 16.66 5.38 -6.52
N LEU A 43 16.46 5.26 -5.21
CA LEU A 43 17.56 5.35 -4.24
C LEU A 43 18.43 4.09 -4.26
N THR A 44 17.85 2.92 -4.53
CA THR A 44 18.58 1.67 -4.72
C THR A 44 19.43 1.73 -5.99
N GLU A 45 18.86 2.24 -7.08
CA GLU A 45 19.55 2.43 -8.36
C GLU A 45 20.75 3.38 -8.21
N LEU A 46 20.55 4.53 -7.56
CA LEU A 46 21.63 5.50 -7.31
C LEU A 46 22.76 4.87 -6.47
N MET A 47 22.43 4.12 -5.42
CA MET A 47 23.43 3.47 -4.58
C MET A 47 24.20 2.36 -5.30
N CYS A 48 23.55 1.66 -6.24
CA CYS A 48 24.22 0.70 -7.12
C CYS A 48 25.20 1.44 -8.05
N GLU A 49 24.77 2.52 -8.69
CA GLU A 49 25.59 3.30 -9.61
C GLU A 49 26.84 3.89 -8.92
N GLU A 50 26.70 4.44 -7.71
CA GLU A 50 27.81 4.94 -6.89
C GLU A 50 28.87 3.87 -6.58
N ARG A 51 28.48 2.59 -6.57
CA ARG A 51 29.35 1.43 -6.33
C ARG A 51 29.85 0.78 -7.61
N GLY A 52 29.47 1.29 -8.78
CA GLY A 52 29.77 0.66 -10.07
C GLY A 52 29.01 -0.64 -10.31
N LEU A 53 27.88 -0.83 -9.64
CA LEU A 53 26.95 -1.95 -9.82
C LEU A 53 25.80 -1.52 -10.74
N THR A 54 25.30 -2.44 -11.54
CA THR A 54 24.08 -2.25 -12.35
C THR A 54 22.91 -2.94 -11.66
N LEU A 55 21.76 -2.28 -11.57
CA LEU A 55 20.55 -2.88 -11.02
C LEU A 55 19.82 -3.71 -12.09
N ASP A 56 19.41 -4.94 -11.75
CA ASP A 56 18.53 -5.75 -12.62
C ASP A 56 17.08 -5.25 -12.55
N THR A 57 16.79 -4.24 -13.37
CA THR A 57 15.48 -3.62 -13.47
C THR A 57 14.42 -4.56 -14.05
N ALA A 58 14.81 -5.45 -14.98
CA ALA A 58 13.90 -6.41 -15.60
C ALA A 58 13.40 -7.45 -14.60
N GLY A 59 14.30 -7.96 -13.75
CA GLY A 59 13.94 -8.88 -12.66
C GLY A 59 13.01 -8.23 -11.64
N PHE A 60 13.27 -6.96 -11.29
CA PHE A 60 12.40 -6.19 -10.39
C PHE A 60 10.99 -6.01 -10.95
N GLU A 61 10.87 -5.57 -12.21
CA GLU A 61 9.56 -5.38 -12.86
C GLU A 61 8.76 -6.68 -12.98
N ALA A 62 9.43 -7.80 -13.28
CA ALA A 62 8.78 -9.10 -13.35
C ALA A 62 8.13 -9.48 -12.01
N LYS A 63 8.84 -9.28 -10.89
CA LYS A 63 8.29 -9.55 -9.55
C LYS A 63 7.17 -8.60 -9.15
N MET A 64 7.29 -7.32 -9.50
CA MET A 64 6.22 -6.36 -9.26
C MET A 64 4.93 -6.73 -10.00
N LYS A 65 5.04 -7.22 -11.24
CA LYS A 65 3.88 -7.72 -12.01
C LYS A 65 3.28 -8.97 -11.38
N GLU A 66 4.11 -9.93 -10.98
CA GLU A 66 3.65 -11.16 -10.32
C GLU A 66 2.87 -10.86 -9.02
N GLU A 67 3.40 -9.98 -8.17
CA GLU A 67 2.71 -9.58 -6.94
C GLU A 67 1.43 -8.78 -7.21
N GLN A 68 1.42 -7.94 -8.24
CA GLN A 68 0.23 -7.20 -8.65
C GLN A 68 -0.87 -8.16 -9.11
N GLU A 69 -0.53 -9.15 -9.93
CA GLU A 69 -1.45 -10.20 -10.39
C GLU A 69 -1.97 -11.04 -9.21
N LEU A 70 -1.09 -11.43 -8.28
CA LEU A 70 -1.46 -12.17 -7.08
C LEU A 70 -2.41 -11.37 -6.18
N SER A 71 -2.12 -10.09 -5.97
CA SER A 71 -2.97 -9.17 -5.19
C SER A 71 -4.34 -9.01 -5.84
N ASN A 72 -4.39 -8.84 -7.17
CA ASN A 72 -5.64 -8.77 -7.92
C ASN A 72 -6.44 -10.07 -7.85
N ALA A 73 -5.80 -11.22 -8.00
CA ALA A 73 -6.44 -12.52 -7.88
C ALA A 73 -6.94 -12.79 -6.46
N ALA A 74 -6.16 -12.42 -5.43
CA ALA A 74 -6.57 -12.51 -4.03
C ALA A 74 -7.75 -11.58 -3.72
N HIS A 75 -7.75 -10.37 -4.28
CA HIS A 75 -8.86 -9.43 -4.18
C HIS A 75 -10.12 -9.98 -4.85
N LEU A 76 -10.01 -10.54 -6.05
CA LEU A 76 -11.12 -11.17 -6.76
C LEU A 76 -11.64 -12.41 -6.03
N LYS A 77 -10.76 -13.24 -5.46
CA LYS A 77 -11.13 -14.41 -4.65
C LYS A 77 -11.85 -14.01 -3.35
N LYS A 78 -11.44 -12.91 -2.72
CA LYS A 78 -12.17 -12.31 -1.58
C LYS A 78 -13.57 -11.83 -1.98
N MET A 79 -13.76 -11.37 -3.21
CA MET A 79 -15.07 -10.99 -3.75
C MET A 79 -15.93 -12.21 -4.12
N ALA A 80 -15.33 -13.32 -4.55
CA ALA A 80 -16.03 -14.52 -5.00
C ALA A 80 -16.34 -15.53 -3.88
N GLY A 81 -15.51 -15.60 -2.84
CA GLY A 81 -15.77 -16.41 -1.66
C GLY A 81 -16.68 -15.65 -0.69
N GLY A 82 -17.96 -16.01 -0.64
CA GLY A 82 -19.06 -15.35 0.11
C GLY A 82 -18.91 -15.19 1.64
N SER A 83 -17.70 -15.08 2.17
CA SER A 83 -17.40 -14.61 3.54
C SER A 83 -16.71 -13.24 3.56
N GLY A 84 -16.51 -12.59 2.41
CA GLY A 84 -16.32 -11.15 2.35
C GLY A 84 -17.67 -10.48 2.49
N LYS A 85 -17.98 -9.91 3.67
CA LYS A 85 -18.99 -8.85 3.72
C LYS A 85 -18.57 -7.83 2.69
N ASP A 86 -19.29 -7.78 1.56
CA ASP A 86 -19.25 -6.65 0.67
C ASP A 86 -19.49 -5.42 1.56
N MET A 87 -18.46 -4.60 1.76
CA MET A 87 -18.61 -3.35 2.54
C MET A 87 -19.40 -2.32 1.75
N ARG A 88 -19.76 -2.62 0.49
CA ARG A 88 -20.78 -1.89 -0.24
C ARG A 88 -22.13 -2.36 0.26
N LEU A 89 -22.76 -1.57 1.13
CA LEU A 89 -24.18 -1.75 1.43
C LEU A 89 -24.97 -1.37 0.17
N VAL A 90 -25.33 -2.38 -0.63
CA VAL A 90 -26.26 -2.18 -1.74
C VAL A 90 -27.64 -1.85 -1.15
N ALA A 91 -28.41 -0.99 -1.80
CA ALA A 91 -29.68 -0.43 -1.29
C ALA A 91 -30.69 -1.48 -0.77
N GLU A 92 -30.59 -2.75 -1.20
CA GLU A 92 -31.44 -3.83 -0.71
C GLU A 92 -31.09 -4.31 0.71
N GLN A 93 -29.84 -4.16 1.15
CA GLN A 93 -29.39 -4.65 2.46
C GLN A 93 -29.85 -3.74 3.62
N THR A 94 -30.00 -2.44 3.38
CA THR A 94 -30.63 -1.51 4.34
C THR A 94 -32.11 -1.82 4.51
N ALA A 95 -32.81 -2.23 3.44
CA ALA A 95 -34.20 -2.64 3.51
C ALA A 95 -34.41 -3.90 4.37
N HIS A 96 -33.48 -4.86 4.34
CA HIS A 96 -33.52 -6.04 5.21
C HIS A 96 -33.38 -5.68 6.70
N LEU A 97 -32.48 -4.75 7.06
CA LEU A 97 -32.31 -4.30 8.45
C LEU A 97 -33.54 -3.56 8.97
N VAL A 98 -34.16 -2.72 8.13
CA VAL A 98 -35.44 -2.06 8.42
C VAL A 98 -36.54 -3.09 8.63
N SER A 99 -36.59 -4.15 7.82
CA SER A 99 -37.57 -5.24 7.99
C SER A 99 -37.39 -6.05 9.28
N GLN A 100 -36.16 -6.09 9.83
CA GLN A 100 -35.85 -6.71 11.12
C GLN A 100 -36.08 -5.77 12.31
N GLY A 101 -36.61 -4.56 12.08
CA GLY A 101 -36.93 -3.61 13.15
C GLY A 101 -35.71 -2.90 13.74
N VAL A 102 -34.56 -2.93 13.06
CA VAL A 102 -33.38 -2.17 13.47
C VAL A 102 -33.57 -0.73 13.00
N GLU A 103 -33.78 0.17 13.94
CA GLU A 103 -33.88 1.60 13.64
C GLU A 103 -32.50 2.16 13.20
N PRO A 104 -32.47 3.12 12.26
CA PRO A 104 -31.26 3.83 11.91
C PRO A 104 -30.60 4.45 13.15
N THR A 105 -29.27 4.46 13.18
CA THR A 105 -28.53 5.10 14.27
C THR A 105 -28.89 6.58 14.38
N ASP A 106 -29.28 7.01 15.59
CA ASP A 106 -29.56 8.41 15.89
C ASP A 106 -28.25 9.23 15.91
N ASP A 107 -27.90 9.74 14.73
CA ASP A 107 -26.72 10.57 14.51
C ASP A 107 -26.97 12.06 14.82
N SER A 108 -28.09 12.42 15.45
CA SER A 108 -28.47 13.83 15.73
C SER A 108 -27.43 14.58 16.56
N ALA A 109 -26.62 13.89 17.38
CA ALA A 109 -25.56 14.49 18.17
C ALA A 109 -24.22 14.68 17.41
N LYS A 110 -24.04 14.02 16.26
CA LYS A 110 -22.79 14.03 15.50
C LYS A 110 -22.62 15.32 14.69
N TYR A 111 -23.73 15.93 14.29
CA TYR A 111 -23.75 17.11 13.45
C TYR A 111 -24.76 18.12 14.00
N ILE A 112 -24.30 19.34 14.26
CA ILE A 112 -25.20 20.45 14.50
C ILE A 112 -25.59 21.02 13.13
N TRP A 113 -26.66 20.49 12.56
CA TRP A 113 -27.24 21.04 11.33
C TRP A 113 -27.88 22.41 11.61
N ASN A 114 -27.78 23.34 10.66
CA ASN A 114 -28.40 24.67 10.72
C ASN A 114 -27.99 25.55 11.91
N LYS A 115 -26.73 25.46 12.35
CA LYS A 115 -26.14 26.51 13.19
C LYS A 115 -25.26 27.40 12.32
N ASP A 116 -25.64 28.66 12.17
CA ASP A 116 -24.76 29.65 11.57
C ASP A 116 -23.47 29.72 12.39
N LEU A 117 -22.36 29.33 11.78
CA LEU A 117 -21.03 29.48 12.35
C LEU A 117 -20.66 30.96 12.28
N THR A 118 -21.06 31.74 13.28
CA THR A 118 -20.66 33.15 13.39
C THR A 118 -19.14 33.24 13.47
N GLY A 119 -18.49 33.71 12.40
CA GLY A 119 -17.04 33.90 12.31
C GLY A 119 -16.33 33.09 11.22
N CYS A 120 -17.04 32.21 10.49
CA CYS A 120 -16.46 31.49 9.36
C CYS A 120 -16.59 32.29 8.06
N THR A 121 -15.58 33.08 7.72
CA THR A 121 -15.49 33.73 6.40
C THR A 121 -14.94 32.71 5.38
N VAL A 122 -15.77 32.27 4.43
CA VAL A 122 -15.30 31.48 3.28
C VAL A 122 -14.56 32.43 2.35
N LYS A 123 -13.23 32.32 2.26
CA LYS A 123 -12.47 33.01 1.21
C LYS A 123 -12.68 32.25 -0.10
N ALA A 124 -13.28 32.93 -1.07
CA ALA A 124 -13.26 32.54 -2.47
C ALA A 124 -11.84 32.66 -3.06
#